data_AF-A0A7J8RZU7-F1
#
_entry.id   AF-A0A7J8RZU7-F1
#
_cell.length_a   1.000
_cell.length_b   1.000
_cell.length_c   1.000
_cell.angle_alpha   90.00
_cell.angle_beta   90.00
_cell.angle_gamma   90.00
#
_symmetry.space_group_name_H-M   'P 1'
#
loop_
_entity.id
_entity.type
_entity.pdbx_description
1 polymer ?
#
loop_
_entity_poly.entity_id
_entity_poly.type
_entity_poly.pdbx_seq_one_letter_code
_entity_poly.pdbx_strand_id
1 'polypeptide(L)'
;MFASAPDSGNGNSGVSRSLLIPMRFVWPYGGSRVFISGSFTRWSEHMPMSPMEGCPTVFQVICSLSPGYHQFKFFVDNEWRHDEHQPFVIGDYGVVNTIFIAREPDMLPPSFSPEMPGRSNMDLDDVSSQMEAAPTISNADLEISRHRIAAFLSRHTAYELLPESGKVVALDVDIAVKQAFHILHEQGIPVAPLWDSCKGQFVGVLSALDFILILRE
;
A
#
# COMPACT_ATOMS: atom_id res chain seq x y z
N MET A 1 35.95 -35.05 -37.14
CA MET A 1 34.79 -34.57 -37.94
C MET A 1 33.63 -35.46 -37.51
N PHE A 2 32.60 -35.05 -36.76
CA PHE A 2 31.94 -33.77 -36.54
C PHE A 2 31.45 -33.65 -35.08
N ALA A 3 31.11 -32.42 -34.67
CA ALA A 3 30.85 -31.95 -33.32
C ALA A 3 29.47 -32.34 -32.76
N SER A 4 29.43 -32.51 -31.43
CA SER A 4 28.21 -32.53 -30.61
C SER A 4 27.95 -31.12 -30.08
N ALA A 5 26.73 -30.60 -30.28
CA ALA A 5 26.24 -29.40 -29.59
C ALA A 5 25.32 -29.84 -28.44
N PRO A 6 25.50 -29.34 -27.21
CA PRO A 6 24.46 -29.36 -26.20
C PRO A 6 23.68 -28.04 -26.20
N ASP A 7 22.37 -28.19 -26.28
CA ASP A 7 21.36 -27.16 -26.21
C ASP A 7 21.35 -26.48 -24.83
N SER A 8 21.54 -25.17 -24.81
CA SER A 8 21.52 -24.33 -23.61
C SER A 8 20.10 -23.84 -23.36
N GLY A 9 19.29 -24.66 -22.70
CA GLY A 9 17.96 -24.29 -22.20
C GLY A 9 18.04 -23.66 -20.81
N ASN A 10 18.27 -22.35 -20.76
CA ASN A 10 18.30 -21.51 -19.56
C ASN A 10 16.92 -21.45 -18.89
N GLY A 11 16.66 -22.34 -17.93
CA GLY A 11 15.49 -22.30 -17.05
C GLY A 11 15.67 -21.29 -15.91
N ASN A 12 15.70 -20.00 -16.22
CA ASN A 12 15.64 -18.95 -15.20
C ASN A 12 14.17 -18.67 -14.87
N SER A 13 13.55 -19.57 -14.11
CA SER A 13 12.26 -19.31 -13.45
C SER A 13 12.49 -18.22 -12.39
N GLY A 14 12.37 -16.96 -12.83
CA GLY A 14 12.27 -15.81 -11.96
C GLY A 14 11.01 -15.94 -11.12
N VAL A 15 11.13 -16.60 -9.96
CA VAL A 15 10.14 -16.49 -8.90
C VAL A 15 10.19 -15.03 -8.48
N SER A 16 9.26 -14.22 -8.98
CA SER A 16 8.99 -12.91 -8.43
C SER A 16 8.76 -13.12 -6.94
N ARG A 17 9.76 -12.79 -6.12
CA ARG A 17 9.63 -12.83 -4.66
C ARG A 17 8.42 -11.97 -4.36
N SER A 18 7.33 -12.61 -3.93
CA SER A 18 6.19 -11.90 -3.37
C SER A 18 6.74 -11.17 -2.15
N LEU A 19 6.92 -9.86 -2.26
CA LEU A 19 7.40 -9.04 -1.15
C LEU A 19 6.26 -9.00 -0.13
N LEU A 20 6.35 -9.85 0.89
CA LEU A 20 5.38 -9.85 1.98
C LEU A 20 5.86 -8.89 3.06
N ILE A 21 4.98 -7.97 3.46
CA ILE A 21 5.21 -6.96 4.47
C ILE A 21 4.59 -7.45 5.78
N PRO A 22 5.38 -7.59 6.86
CA PRO A 22 4.85 -7.96 8.18
C PRO A 22 3.94 -6.86 8.72
N MET A 23 2.66 -7.18 8.89
CA MET A 23 1.65 -6.28 9.46
C MET A 23 1.19 -6.80 10.82
N ARG A 24 1.18 -5.93 11.82
CA ARG A 24 0.68 -6.25 13.17
C ARG A 24 -0.81 -5.93 13.26
N PHE A 25 -1.59 -6.92 13.66
CA PHE A 25 -3.00 -6.78 14.02
C PHE A 25 -3.15 -6.81 15.53
N VAL A 26 -4.00 -5.94 16.05
CA VAL A 26 -4.23 -5.79 17.49
C VAL A 26 -5.73 -5.79 17.78
N TRP A 27 -6.12 -6.49 18.84
CA TRP A 27 -7.48 -6.50 19.39
C TRP A 27 -7.43 -6.09 20.88
N PRO A 28 -7.82 -4.86 21.23
CA PRO A 28 -7.62 -4.31 22.57
C PRO A 28 -8.78 -4.58 23.56
N TYR A 29 -9.84 -5.26 23.13
CA TYR A 29 -11.12 -5.30 23.87
C TYR A 29 -11.29 -6.53 24.78
N GLY A 30 -10.22 -7.28 25.06
CA GLY A 30 -10.29 -8.53 25.82
C GLY A 30 -10.93 -9.69 25.08
N GLY A 31 -11.08 -10.82 25.77
CA GLY A 31 -11.58 -12.09 25.25
C GLY A 31 -10.80 -13.26 25.83
N SER A 32 -11.35 -14.47 25.76
CA SER A 32 -10.65 -15.69 26.19
C SER A 32 -9.91 -16.34 25.04
N ARG A 33 -10.53 -16.38 23.86
CA ARG A 33 -9.96 -16.92 22.62
C ARG A 33 -10.18 -15.94 21.49
N VAL A 34 -9.10 -15.32 21.03
CA VAL A 34 -9.10 -14.31 19.98
C VAL A 34 -8.40 -14.86 18.76
N PHE A 35 -9.07 -14.83 17.61
CA PHE A 35 -8.52 -15.20 16.32
C PHE A 35 -8.75 -14.08 15.31
N ILE A 36 -7.99 -14.12 14.21
CA ILE A 36 -8.20 -13.26 13.04
C ILE A 36 -8.35 -14.10 11.78
N SER A 37 -9.23 -13.65 10.89
CA SER A 37 -9.37 -14.16 9.53
C SER A 37 -9.50 -13.01 8.56
N GLY A 38 -9.03 -13.20 7.33
CA GLY A 38 -9.11 -12.16 6.31
C GLY A 38 -8.74 -12.67 4.94
N SER A 39 -8.56 -11.75 3.99
CA SER A 39 -8.17 -12.08 2.62
C SER A 39 -6.85 -12.87 2.55
N PHE A 40 -5.93 -12.62 3.48
CA PHE A 40 -4.65 -13.30 3.61
C PHE A 40 -4.74 -14.73 4.17
N THR A 41 -5.85 -15.09 4.84
CA THR A 41 -6.17 -16.47 5.23
C THR A 41 -7.24 -17.10 4.33
N ARG A 42 -7.56 -16.45 3.19
CA ARG A 42 -8.66 -16.81 2.29
C ARG A 42 -10.01 -16.95 3.01
N TRP A 43 -10.19 -16.30 4.16
CA TRP A 43 -11.37 -16.45 5.02
C TRP A 43 -11.70 -17.88 5.47
N SER A 44 -10.81 -18.85 5.23
CA SER A 44 -11.03 -20.26 5.57
C SER A 44 -10.37 -20.66 6.88
N GLU A 45 -9.31 -19.95 7.27
CA GLU A 45 -8.52 -20.26 8.46
C GLU A 45 -8.60 -19.14 9.51
N HIS A 46 -8.67 -19.55 10.78
CA HIS A 46 -8.68 -18.68 11.95
C HIS A 46 -7.28 -18.72 12.59
N MET A 47 -6.51 -17.64 12.41
CA MET A 47 -5.18 -17.55 13.03
C MET A 47 -5.32 -17.09 14.49
N PRO A 48 -4.80 -17.85 15.47
CA PRO A 48 -4.87 -17.47 16.87
C PRO A 48 -4.01 -16.23 17.14
N MET A 49 -4.52 -15.33 17.99
CA MET A 49 -3.80 -14.16 18.48
C MET A 49 -3.25 -14.42 19.88
N SER A 50 -2.10 -13.81 20.19
CA SER A 50 -1.44 -13.94 21.49
C SER A 50 -1.64 -12.69 22.34
N PRO A 51 -1.82 -12.79 23.67
CA PRO A 51 -1.81 -11.63 24.55
C PRO A 51 -0.50 -10.83 24.40
N MET A 52 -0.60 -9.51 24.48
CA MET A 52 0.55 -8.60 24.48
C MET A 52 1.24 -8.64 25.84
N GLU A 53 2.58 -8.54 25.84
CA GLU A 53 3.36 -8.50 27.08
C GLU A 53 2.95 -7.30 27.94
N GLY A 54 2.66 -7.55 29.22
CA GLY A 54 2.20 -6.52 30.17
C GLY A 54 0.71 -6.15 30.07
N CYS A 55 0.01 -6.55 29.00
CA CYS A 55 -1.39 -6.20 28.74
C CYS A 55 -2.20 -7.45 28.34
N PRO A 56 -2.63 -8.31 29.29
CA PRO A 56 -3.29 -9.59 28.98
C PRO A 56 -4.66 -9.44 28.31
N THR A 57 -5.25 -8.24 28.34
CA THR A 57 -6.52 -7.91 27.66
C THR A 57 -6.34 -7.50 26.20
N VAL A 58 -5.11 -7.28 25.77
CA VAL A 58 -4.79 -6.85 24.39
C VAL A 58 -4.17 -8.04 23.68
N PHE A 59 -4.77 -8.45 22.56
CA PHE A 59 -4.29 -9.56 21.74
C PHE A 59 -3.62 -9.03 20.47
N GLN A 60 -2.60 -9.72 20.00
CA GLN A 60 -1.87 -9.36 18.78
C GLN A 60 -1.43 -10.57 17.95
N VAL A 61 -1.27 -10.36 16.66
CA VAL A 61 -0.60 -11.29 15.74
C VAL A 61 0.08 -10.50 14.62
N ILE A 62 1.16 -11.05 14.07
CA ILE A 62 1.84 -10.48 12.91
C ILE A 62 1.58 -11.39 11.72
N CYS A 63 1.03 -10.83 10.65
CA CYS A 63 0.78 -11.53 9.40
C CYS A 63 1.56 -10.88 8.26
N SER A 64 2.19 -11.68 7.41
CA SER A 64 2.93 -11.18 6.25
C SER A 64 1.97 -11.00 5.06
N LEU A 65 1.78 -9.78 4.61
CA LEU A 65 0.78 -9.40 3.61
C LEU A 65 1.44 -8.89 2.32
N SER A 66 0.84 -9.19 1.17
CA SER A 66 1.21 -8.52 -0.07
C SER A 66 0.86 -7.03 -0.03
N PRO A 67 1.50 -6.17 -0.83
CA PRO A 67 1.01 -4.82 -1.05
C PRO A 67 -0.41 -4.83 -1.63
N GLY A 68 -1.24 -3.87 -1.22
CA GLY A 68 -2.63 -3.72 -1.67
C GLY A 68 -3.65 -3.69 -0.53
N TYR A 69 -4.93 -3.80 -0.90
CA TYR A 69 -6.03 -3.80 0.05
C TYR A 69 -6.27 -5.19 0.65
N HIS A 70 -6.37 -5.24 1.98
CA HIS A 70 -6.71 -6.45 2.72
C HIS A 70 -7.91 -6.19 3.62
N GLN A 71 -8.84 -7.14 3.62
CA GLN A 71 -9.99 -7.14 4.50
C GLN A 71 -9.81 -8.23 5.55
N PHE A 72 -10.30 -7.99 6.77
CA PHE A 72 -10.17 -8.93 7.87
C PHE A 72 -11.26 -8.72 8.92
N LYS A 73 -11.41 -9.71 9.80
CA LYS A 73 -12.35 -9.71 10.91
C LYS A 73 -11.78 -10.52 12.06
N PHE A 74 -12.13 -10.13 13.28
CA PHE A 74 -11.76 -10.85 14.49
C PHE A 74 -12.85 -11.86 14.84
N PHE A 75 -12.44 -13.01 15.35
CA PHE A 75 -13.33 -14.02 15.91
C PHE A 75 -12.99 -14.16 17.40
N VAL A 76 -13.88 -13.63 18.24
CA VAL A 76 -13.66 -13.45 19.68
C VAL A 76 -14.73 -14.22 20.42
N ASP A 77 -14.34 -15.22 21.21
CA ASP A 77 -15.26 -16.00 22.05
C ASP A 77 -16.52 -16.49 21.30
N ASN A 78 -16.31 -17.01 20.09
CA ASN A 78 -17.31 -17.52 19.14
C ASN A 78 -18.15 -16.46 18.39
N GLU A 79 -17.79 -15.18 18.48
CA GLU A 79 -18.47 -14.10 17.77
C GLU A 79 -17.56 -13.39 16.77
N TRP A 80 -18.11 -13.10 15.60
CA TRP A 80 -17.44 -12.28 14.58
C TRP A 80 -17.53 -10.80 14.94
N ARG A 81 -16.38 -10.17 15.20
CA ARG A 81 -16.27 -8.77 15.59
C ARG A 81 -15.32 -8.02 14.66
N HIS A 82 -15.58 -6.73 14.53
CA HIS A 82 -14.68 -5.81 13.84
C HIS A 82 -14.29 -4.72 14.85
N ASP A 83 -13.17 -4.07 14.61
CA ASP A 83 -12.75 -2.91 15.39
C ASP A 83 -13.40 -1.64 14.79
N GLU A 84 -14.29 -0.99 15.54
CA GLU A 84 -15.00 0.22 15.11
C GLU A 84 -14.08 1.44 14.96
N HIS A 85 -12.88 1.40 15.56
CA HIS A 85 -11.90 2.48 15.46
C HIS A 85 -10.95 2.33 14.26
N GLN A 86 -11.03 1.22 13.54
CA GLN A 86 -10.26 0.98 12.33
C GLN A 86 -11.15 1.16 11.09
N PRO A 87 -10.57 1.49 9.92
CA PRO A 87 -11.34 1.54 8.68
C PRO A 87 -12.09 0.23 8.43
N PHE A 88 -13.33 0.31 7.98
CA PHE A 88 -14.17 -0.84 7.70
C PHE A 88 -15.03 -0.64 6.45
N VAL A 89 -15.49 -1.74 5.88
CA VAL A 89 -16.44 -1.76 4.77
C VAL A 89 -17.60 -2.69 5.10
N ILE A 90 -18.75 -2.45 4.45
CA ILE A 90 -19.94 -3.27 4.57
C ILE A 90 -20.10 -4.03 3.25
N GLY A 91 -20.16 -5.36 3.31
CA GLY A 91 -20.34 -6.22 2.14
C GLY A 91 -21.15 -7.47 2.46
N ASP A 92 -21.05 -8.49 1.61
CA ASP A 92 -21.85 -9.72 1.72
C ASP A 92 -21.58 -10.52 3.01
N TYR A 93 -20.40 -10.33 3.61
CA TYR A 93 -19.99 -10.95 4.88
C TYR A 93 -20.24 -10.05 6.10
N GLY A 94 -21.08 -9.03 5.93
CA GLY A 94 -21.36 -7.99 6.91
C GLY A 94 -20.23 -6.96 7.00
N VAL A 95 -20.04 -6.40 8.20
CA VAL A 95 -18.99 -5.41 8.46
C VAL A 95 -17.64 -6.11 8.66
N VAL A 96 -16.62 -5.67 7.92
CA VAL A 96 -15.24 -6.16 8.00
C VAL A 96 -14.27 -5.00 8.04
N ASN A 97 -13.17 -5.12 8.78
CA ASN A 97 -12.11 -4.12 8.76
C ASN A 97 -11.33 -4.17 7.44
N THR A 98 -10.76 -3.04 7.04
CA THR A 98 -9.93 -2.90 5.83
C THR A 98 -8.64 -2.17 6.15
N ILE A 99 -7.55 -2.62 5.54
CA ILE A 99 -6.25 -1.97 5.59
C ILE A 99 -5.64 -1.91 4.19
N PHE A 100 -4.80 -0.91 3.95
CA PHE A 100 -3.99 -0.79 2.74
C PHE A 100 -2.52 -0.93 3.10
N ILE A 101 -1.85 -1.90 2.47
CA ILE A 101 -0.42 -2.14 2.64
C ILE A 101 0.31 -1.48 1.47
N ALA A 102 1.02 -0.39 1.76
CA ALA A 102 1.87 0.27 0.79
C ALA A 102 3.17 -0.53 0.56
N ARG A 103 3.64 -0.58 -0.68
CA ARG A 103 4.99 -1.07 -0.99
C ARG A 103 5.97 0.02 -0.57
N GLU A 104 6.78 -0.22 0.47
CA GLU A 104 7.89 0.69 0.76
C GLU A 104 8.88 0.70 -0.42
N PRO A 105 9.36 1.87 -0.86
CA PRO A 105 10.53 1.93 -1.73
C PRO A 105 11.73 1.44 -0.92
N ASP A 106 12.52 0.50 -1.46
CA ASP A 106 13.72 -0.08 -0.83
C ASP A 106 14.61 1.02 -0.21
N MET A 107 14.51 1.21 1.11
CA MET A 107 15.43 2.06 1.85
C MET A 107 16.65 1.22 2.22
N LEU A 108 17.78 1.51 1.57
CA LEU A 108 19.08 1.00 2.02
C LEU A 108 19.29 1.39 3.49
N PRO A 109 19.76 0.49 4.36
CA PRO A 109 19.96 0.81 5.77
C PRO A 109 21.04 1.91 5.91
N PRO A 110 20.87 2.87 6.84
CA PRO A 110 21.89 3.86 7.10
C PRO A 110 23.16 3.16 7.59
N SER A 111 24.29 3.50 6.98
CA SER A 111 25.61 3.03 7.38
C SER A 111 25.88 3.42 8.84
N PHE A 112 26.02 2.42 9.70
CA PHE A 112 26.61 2.59 11.02
C PHE A 112 28.07 3.00 10.87
N SER A 113 28.43 4.16 11.41
CA SER A 113 29.83 4.54 11.67
C SER A 113 30.11 4.38 13.17
N PRO A 114 31.21 3.74 13.61
CA PRO A 114 31.46 3.44 15.03
C PRO A 114 32.31 4.50 15.77
N GLU A 115 32.05 4.61 17.09
CA GLU A 115 32.98 4.93 18.22
C GLU A 115 33.57 6.36 18.37
N MET A 116 33.14 7.19 19.35
CA MET A 116 33.49 7.31 20.81
C MET A 116 34.59 8.38 21.09
N PRO A 117 34.92 8.81 22.35
CA PRO A 117 34.12 9.09 23.57
C PRO A 117 34.51 10.45 24.25
N GLY A 118 33.66 11.02 25.12
CA GLY A 118 34.00 12.29 25.81
C GLY A 118 33.20 12.58 27.09
N ARG A 119 33.79 12.18 28.21
CA ARG A 119 33.42 12.36 29.63
C ARG A 119 33.10 13.82 30.05
N SER A 120 32.04 14.03 30.83
CA SER A 120 32.09 14.71 32.14
C SER A 120 30.76 14.59 32.89
N ASN A 121 30.86 14.39 34.21
CA ASN A 121 29.77 14.18 35.18
C ASN A 121 29.43 15.49 35.90
N MET A 122 28.16 15.70 36.31
CA MET A 122 27.68 15.97 37.69
C MET A 122 26.23 16.54 37.72
N ASP A 123 25.30 15.80 38.34
CA ASP A 123 24.41 16.15 39.51
C ASP A 123 23.76 17.57 39.57
N LEU A 124 22.47 17.84 39.92
CA LEU A 124 21.46 17.24 40.82
C LEU A 124 20.00 17.67 40.45
N ASP A 125 19.03 16.82 40.83
CA ASP A 125 17.63 17.00 41.27
C ASP A 125 16.75 18.23 40.87
N ASP A 126 15.57 17.96 40.28
CA ASP A 126 14.26 18.47 40.75
C ASP A 126 13.11 17.67 40.09
N VAL A 127 12.17 17.16 40.90
CA VAL A 127 10.95 16.46 40.46
C VAL A 127 9.78 17.44 40.55
N SER A 128 9.20 17.81 39.41
CA SER A 128 7.77 18.14 39.35
C SER A 128 7.20 18.12 37.93
N SER A 129 6.15 17.31 37.79
CA SER A 129 5.06 17.44 36.80
C SER A 129 5.36 17.08 35.34
N GLN A 130 5.34 15.77 35.03
CA GLN A 130 5.10 15.28 33.66
C GLN A 130 3.67 15.62 33.24
N MET A 131 3.52 16.75 32.55
CA MET A 131 2.44 16.95 31.59
C MET A 131 3.01 16.48 30.24
N GLU A 132 2.48 15.37 29.71
CA GLU A 132 2.84 14.82 28.40
C GLU A 132 2.45 15.84 27.32
N ALA A 133 3.39 16.73 26.99
CA ALA A 133 3.30 17.59 25.83
C ALA A 133 3.57 16.72 24.60
N ALA A 134 2.63 16.75 23.65
CA ALA A 134 2.82 16.22 22.30
C ALA A 134 4.20 16.65 21.75
N PRO A 135 4.88 15.82 20.93
CA PRO A 135 6.19 16.17 20.40
C PRO A 135 6.08 17.47 19.62
N THR A 136 6.63 18.55 20.17
CA THR A 136 6.67 19.87 19.52
C THR A 136 7.64 19.78 18.37
N ILE A 137 7.13 19.44 17.18
CA ILE A 137 7.90 19.41 15.93
C ILE A 137 8.51 20.81 15.76
N SER A 138 9.85 20.87 15.66
CA SER A 138 10.53 22.15 15.52
C SER A 138 10.24 22.75 14.15
N ASN A 139 10.17 24.08 14.02
CA ASN A 139 9.99 24.74 12.72
C ASN A 139 11.10 24.36 11.72
N ALA A 140 12.31 24.05 12.21
CA ALA A 140 13.40 23.57 11.38
C ALA A 140 13.10 22.18 10.79
N ASP A 141 12.55 21.27 11.59
CA ASP A 141 12.13 19.94 11.12
C ASP A 141 11.00 20.04 10.08
N LEU A 142 10.08 20.98 10.29
CA LEU A 142 8.98 21.24 9.36
C LEU A 142 9.49 21.75 8.00
N GLU A 143 10.44 22.70 7.99
CA GLU A 143 11.03 23.18 6.73
C GLU A 143 11.86 22.10 6.03
N ILE A 144 12.59 21.26 6.77
CA ILE A 144 13.30 20.12 6.19
C ILE A 144 12.32 19.13 5.56
N SER A 145 11.22 18.81 6.26
CA SER A 145 10.19 17.92 5.74
C SER A 145 9.54 18.50 4.48
N ARG A 146 9.21 19.79 4.48
CA ARG A 146 8.60 20.49 3.35
C ARG A 146 9.53 20.52 2.15
N HIS A 147 10.81 20.81 2.37
CA HIS A 147 11.82 20.81 1.31
C HIS A 147 11.97 19.42 0.68
N ARG A 148 12.00 18.37 1.51
CA ARG A 148 12.09 16.98 1.04
C ARG A 148 10.86 16.55 0.25
N ILE A 149 9.66 16.87 0.74
CA ILE A 149 8.39 16.57 0.06
C ILE A 149 8.32 17.33 -1.27
N ALA A 150 8.66 18.62 -1.28
CA ALA A 150 8.66 19.44 -2.49
C ALA A 150 9.66 18.91 -3.53
N ALA A 151 10.87 18.56 -3.12
CA ALA A 151 11.87 17.97 -4.01
C ALA A 151 11.42 16.62 -4.57
N PHE A 152 10.75 15.79 -3.76
CA PHE A 152 10.20 14.50 -4.19
C PHE A 152 9.08 14.70 -5.22
N LEU A 153 8.08 15.55 -4.90
CA LEU A 153 6.95 15.84 -5.79
C LEU A 153 7.38 16.56 -7.08
N SER A 154 8.47 17.33 -7.04
CA SER A 154 9.01 17.98 -8.25
C SER A 154 9.78 17.01 -9.17
N ARG A 155 10.16 15.84 -8.66
CA ARG A 155 10.92 14.82 -9.38
C ARG A 155 10.06 13.67 -9.89
N HIS A 156 8.83 13.55 -9.41
CA HIS A 156 7.91 12.46 -9.77
C HIS A 156 6.65 13.04 -10.42
N THR A 157 6.16 12.37 -11.47
CA THR A 157 4.87 12.73 -12.05
C THR A 157 3.74 12.08 -11.26
N ALA A 158 2.54 12.68 -11.24
CA ALA A 158 1.39 12.14 -10.53
C ALA A 158 1.05 10.68 -10.92
N TYR A 159 1.48 10.25 -12.10
CA TYR A 159 1.31 8.88 -12.62
C TYR A 159 2.19 7.84 -11.94
N GLU A 160 3.33 8.24 -11.37
CA GLU A 160 4.25 7.34 -10.65
C GLU A 160 3.78 7.06 -9.21
N LEU A 161 2.88 7.89 -8.69
CA LEU A 161 2.29 7.75 -7.35
C LEU A 161 1.01 6.89 -7.35
N LEU A 162 0.54 6.46 -8.52
CA LEU A 162 -0.60 5.57 -8.64
C LEU A 162 -0.18 4.10 -8.37
N PRO A 163 -0.91 3.35 -7.53
CA PRO A 163 -0.62 1.94 -7.27
C PRO A 163 -0.61 1.08 -8.55
N GLU A 164 0.09 -0.07 -8.51
CA GLU A 164 0.17 -1.05 -9.63
C GLU A 164 -1.21 -1.57 -10.10
N SER A 165 -2.26 -1.47 -9.28
CA SER A 165 -3.61 -1.91 -9.62
C SER A 165 -4.59 -0.73 -9.57
N GLY A 166 -4.94 -0.22 -10.74
CA GLY A 166 -5.87 0.90 -10.92
C GLY A 166 -5.56 1.80 -12.11
N LYS A 167 -4.91 1.30 -13.17
CA LYS A 167 -4.67 2.10 -14.39
C LYS A 167 -5.99 2.41 -15.08
N VAL A 168 -6.54 3.58 -14.81
CA VAL A 168 -7.66 4.14 -15.58
C VAL A 168 -7.04 5.00 -16.68
N VAL A 169 -7.19 4.58 -17.94
CA VAL A 169 -6.75 5.37 -19.09
C VAL A 169 -7.90 6.27 -19.50
N ALA A 170 -7.72 7.58 -19.35
CA ALA A 170 -8.59 8.59 -19.94
C ALA A 170 -7.85 9.23 -21.12
N LEU A 171 -8.57 9.56 -22.18
CA LEU A 171 -8.03 10.23 -23.35
C LEU A 171 -8.46 11.70 -23.32
N ASP A 172 -7.54 12.62 -23.54
CA ASP A 172 -7.89 14.03 -23.73
C ASP A 172 -8.71 14.18 -25.01
N VAL A 173 -9.72 15.04 -25.02
CA VAL A 173 -10.55 15.36 -26.20
C VAL A 173 -9.74 15.87 -27.38
N ASP A 174 -8.58 16.49 -27.14
CA ASP A 174 -7.71 17.06 -28.16
C ASP A 174 -6.73 16.04 -28.78
N ILE A 175 -6.75 14.78 -28.33
CA ILE A 175 -5.86 13.75 -28.86
C ILE A 175 -6.23 13.38 -30.31
N ALA A 176 -5.23 13.20 -31.18
CA ALA A 176 -5.49 12.73 -32.54
C ALA A 176 -6.07 11.32 -32.54
N VAL A 177 -7.10 11.07 -33.36
CA VAL A 177 -7.80 9.77 -33.47
C VAL A 177 -6.82 8.61 -33.71
N LYS A 178 -5.80 8.80 -34.54
CA LYS A 178 -4.77 7.79 -34.79
C LYS A 178 -3.97 7.42 -33.53
N GLN A 179 -3.66 8.41 -32.70
CA GLN A 179 -2.94 8.21 -31.44
C GLN A 179 -3.84 7.54 -30.40
N ALA A 180 -5.11 7.96 -30.30
CA ALA A 180 -6.10 7.31 -29.46
C ALA A 180 -6.24 5.81 -29.77
N PHE A 181 -6.33 5.46 -31.06
CA PHE A 181 -6.40 4.06 -31.50
C PHE A 181 -5.15 3.27 -31.08
N HIS A 182 -3.97 3.84 -31.29
CA HIS A 182 -2.69 3.22 -30.92
C HIS A 182 -2.65 2.92 -29.42
N ILE A 183 -3.01 3.90 -28.57
CA ILE A 183 -3.03 3.76 -27.11
C ILE A 183 -4.00 2.65 -26.69
N LEU A 184 -5.24 2.65 -27.21
CA LEU A 184 -6.23 1.64 -26.86
C LEU A 184 -5.78 0.23 -27.25
N HIS A 185 -5.16 0.07 -28.43
CA HIS A 185 -4.63 -1.21 -28.89
C HIS A 185 -3.45 -1.69 -28.05
N GLU A 186 -2.45 -0.85 -27.79
CA GLU A 186 -1.27 -1.23 -27.00
C GLU A 186 -1.59 -1.54 -25.54
N GLN A 187 -2.54 -0.81 -24.95
CA GLN A 187 -2.95 -1.04 -23.57
C GLN A 187 -4.00 -2.16 -23.44
N GLY A 188 -4.50 -2.71 -24.55
CA GLY A 188 -5.54 -3.73 -24.54
C GLY A 188 -6.87 -3.24 -23.98
N ILE A 189 -7.19 -1.97 -24.16
CA ILE A 189 -8.36 -1.30 -23.60
C ILE A 189 -9.43 -1.15 -24.69
N PRO A 190 -10.63 -1.73 -24.53
CA PRO A 190 -11.68 -1.65 -25.56
C PRO A 190 -12.45 -0.32 -25.56
N VAL A 191 -12.40 0.41 -24.45
CA VAL A 191 -13.11 1.68 -24.24
C VAL A 191 -12.36 2.56 -23.25
N ALA A 192 -12.25 3.86 -23.54
CA ALA A 192 -11.68 4.84 -22.62
C ALA A 192 -12.59 6.07 -22.48
N PRO A 193 -12.75 6.63 -21.26
CA PRO A 193 -13.42 7.91 -21.07
C PRO A 193 -12.65 9.06 -21.72
N LEU A 194 -13.38 10.04 -22.24
CA LEU A 194 -12.86 11.29 -22.80
C LEU A 194 -12.86 12.38 -21.73
N TRP A 195 -11.71 12.98 -21.48
CA TRP A 195 -11.49 14.07 -20.53
C TRP A 195 -11.35 15.39 -21.27
N ASP A 196 -12.20 16.36 -20.95
CA ASP A 196 -12.07 17.75 -21.41
C ASP A 196 -11.25 18.53 -20.38
N SER A 197 -9.99 18.79 -20.69
CA SER A 197 -9.05 19.49 -19.80
C SER A 197 -9.42 20.95 -19.60
N CYS A 198 -10.12 21.57 -20.55
CA CYS A 198 -10.60 22.95 -20.44
C CYS A 198 -11.80 23.08 -19.49
N LYS A 199 -12.68 22.07 -19.47
CA LYS A 199 -13.88 22.02 -18.60
C LYS A 199 -13.67 21.26 -17.30
N GLY A 200 -12.58 20.52 -17.18
CA GLY A 200 -12.27 19.69 -16.01
C GLY A 200 -13.29 18.58 -15.77
N GLN A 201 -13.84 17.98 -16.82
CA GLN A 201 -14.88 16.96 -16.71
C GLN A 201 -14.78 15.87 -17.79
N PHE A 202 -15.38 14.71 -17.50
CA PHE A 202 -15.57 13.65 -18.49
C PHE A 202 -16.74 13.99 -19.40
N VAL A 203 -16.49 14.04 -20.71
CA VAL A 203 -17.49 14.45 -21.71
C VAL A 203 -18.04 13.31 -22.55
N GLY A 204 -17.49 12.11 -22.41
CA GLY A 204 -17.96 10.94 -23.14
C GLY A 204 -17.05 9.73 -22.98
N VAL A 205 -17.28 8.74 -23.83
CA VAL A 205 -16.47 7.52 -23.94
C VAL A 205 -16.11 7.30 -25.41
N LEU A 206 -14.91 6.81 -25.65
CA LEU A 206 -14.43 6.41 -26.97
C LEU A 206 -14.21 4.90 -26.97
N SER A 207 -14.85 4.21 -27.91
CA SER A 207 -14.85 2.76 -28.05
C SER A 207 -14.31 2.31 -29.41
N ALA A 208 -14.00 1.02 -29.52
CA ALA A 208 -13.63 0.40 -30.80
C ALA A 208 -14.69 0.61 -31.90
N LEU A 209 -15.98 0.70 -31.54
CA LEU A 209 -17.06 0.95 -32.50
C LEU A 209 -16.97 2.34 -33.12
N ASP A 210 -16.61 3.35 -32.32
CA ASP A 210 -16.51 4.73 -32.78
C ASP A 210 -15.42 4.87 -33.85
N PHE A 211 -14.29 4.16 -33.71
CA PHE A 211 -13.28 4.11 -34.77
C PHE A 211 -13.80 3.47 -36.06
N ILE A 212 -14.59 2.41 -35.96
CA ILE A 212 -15.18 1.75 -37.13
C ILE A 212 -16.14 2.72 -37.84
N LEU A 213 -16.90 3.51 -37.09
CA LEU A 213 -17.78 4.54 -37.64
C LEU A 213 -16.98 5.66 -38.30
N ILE A 214 -15.95 6.19 -37.64
CA ILE A 214 -15.08 7.25 -38.17
C ILE A 214 -14.35 6.81 -39.46
N LEU A 215 -13.95 5.53 -39.56
CA LEU A 215 -13.28 4.99 -40.76
C LEU A 215 -14.25 4.66 -41.92
N ARG A 216 -15.56 4.61 -41.67
CA ARG A 216 -16.58 4.32 -42.67
C ARG A 216 -17.14 5.58 -43.33
N GLU A 217 -16.93 6.74 -42.71
CA GLU A 217 -17.16 8.07 -43.31
C GLU A 217 -15.93 8.53 -44.10
#